data_AF-A0A0D0BA76-F1
#
_entry.id   AF-A0A0D0BA76-F1
#
_cell.length_a   1.000
_cell.length_b   1.000
_cell.length_c   1.000
_cell.angle_alpha   90.00
_cell.angle_beta   90.00
_cell.angle_gamma   90.00
#
_symmetry.space_group_name_H-M   'P 1'
#
loop_
_entity.id
_entity.type
_entity.pdbx_description
1 polymer ?
#
loop_
_entity_poly.entity_id
_entity_poly.type
_entity_poly.pdbx_seq_one_letter_code
_entity_poly.pdbx_strand_id
1 'polypeptide(L)'
;SLVLPPTVKQLKEYTIDGIVYSCYSSHPGNRGIQFYDHFNYVNCTGFIHKILQIPLQDRLQVFFFVEEHSSLSVKEEQKAPYLLYPQLKSKIVSAAASNIFYIIEPAHIITHLTTLTMPVGSFNFPYKTMII
;
A
#
# COMPACT_ATOMS: atom_id res chain seq x y z
N SER A 1 14.18 -26.02 16.00
CA SER A 1 12.75 -25.66 15.94
C SER A 1 12.66 -24.15 15.99
N LEU A 2 12.08 -23.51 14.97
CA LEU A 2 11.85 -22.06 14.98
C LEU A 2 10.59 -21.81 15.82
N VAL A 3 10.77 -21.60 17.13
CA VAL A 3 9.65 -21.23 18.01
C VAL A 3 9.41 -19.74 17.82
N LEU A 4 8.35 -19.39 17.09
CA LEU A 4 7.93 -17.99 17.01
C LEU A 4 7.61 -17.50 18.43
N PRO A 5 8.11 -16.33 18.86
CA PRO A 5 7.81 -15.78 20.17
C PRO A 5 6.30 -15.68 20.38
N PRO A 6 5.77 -16.01 21.57
CA PRO A 6 4.32 -16.03 21.83
C PRO A 6 3.68 -14.64 21.72
N THR A 7 4.48 -13.58 21.66
CA THR A 7 4.04 -12.19 21.54
C THR A 7 4.71 -11.52 20.35
N VAL A 8 3.94 -11.37 19.27
CA VAL A 8 4.33 -10.49 18.16
C VAL A 8 3.98 -9.06 18.55
N LYS A 9 4.95 -8.16 18.48
CA LYS A 9 4.71 -6.73 18.74
C LYS A 9 4.08 -6.11 17.50
N GLN A 10 2.84 -5.64 17.61
CA GLN A 10 2.21 -4.85 16.56
C GLN A 10 2.55 -3.38 16.75
N LEU A 11 3.20 -2.79 15.75
CA LEU A 11 3.53 -1.37 15.72
C LEU A 11 2.37 -0.57 15.12
N LYS A 12 2.17 0.66 15.60
CA LYS A 12 1.21 1.61 14.97
C LYS A 12 1.83 2.29 13.76
N GLU A 13 3.11 2.56 13.83
CA GLU A 13 3.91 3.25 12.81
C GLU A 13 5.34 2.73 12.82
N TYR A 14 6.06 2.97 11.73
CA TYR A 14 7.48 2.68 11.58
C TYR A 14 8.15 3.73 10.70
N THR A 15 9.35 4.16 11.07
CA THR A 15 10.09 5.19 10.35
C THR A 15 11.23 4.59 9.53
N ILE A 16 11.27 4.91 8.24
CA ILE A 16 12.36 4.54 7.33
C ILE A 16 12.92 5.84 6.75
N ASP A 17 14.20 6.10 6.94
CA ASP A 17 14.90 7.28 6.40
C ASP A 17 14.18 8.63 6.65
N GLY A 18 13.59 8.77 7.85
CA GLY A 18 12.85 9.96 8.27
C GLY A 18 11.39 10.03 7.79
N ILE A 19 10.92 9.06 7.00
CA ILE A 19 9.52 8.96 6.54
C ILE A 19 8.75 8.04 7.49
N VAL A 20 7.62 8.53 8.00
CA VAL A 20 6.74 7.78 8.90
C VAL A 20 5.69 7.03 8.10
N TYR A 21 5.68 5.71 8.22
CA TYR A 21 4.68 4.82 7.64
C TYR A 21 3.72 4.36 8.72
N SER A 22 2.42 4.55 8.51
CA SER A 22 1.39 4.30 9.53
C SER A 22 0.45 3.17 9.11
N CYS A 23 -0.04 2.40 10.09
CA CYS A 23 -1.12 1.44 9.86
C CYS A 23 -2.43 2.15 9.50
N TYR A 24 -3.30 1.42 8.79
CA TYR A 24 -4.66 1.85 8.41
C TYR A 24 -5.45 2.44 9.59
N SER A 25 -5.27 1.89 10.79
CA SER A 25 -5.97 2.31 12.02
C SER A 25 -5.42 3.57 12.69
N SER A 26 -4.28 4.10 12.24
CA SER A 26 -3.58 5.21 12.91
C SER A 26 -3.76 6.53 12.18
N HIS A 27 -3.38 6.61 10.91
CA HIS A 27 -3.48 7.85 10.13
C HIS A 27 -3.81 7.57 8.66
N PRO A 28 -4.93 8.10 8.12
CA PRO A 28 -5.34 7.84 6.74
C PRO A 28 -4.35 8.34 5.68
N GLY A 29 -3.58 9.38 6.00
CA GLY A 29 -2.68 10.03 5.04
C GLY A 29 -1.33 9.32 4.83
N ASN A 30 -0.90 8.46 5.77
CA ASN A 30 0.47 7.94 5.81
C ASN A 30 0.58 6.42 5.58
N ARG A 31 -0.46 5.84 4.98
CA ARG A 31 -0.61 4.38 4.85
C ARG A 31 -0.41 3.85 3.43
N GLY A 32 -0.43 4.73 2.43
CA GLY A 32 -0.26 4.36 1.04
C GLY A 32 1.21 4.18 0.70
N ILE A 33 1.55 3.10 0.00
CA ILE A 33 2.93 2.84 -0.42
C ILE A 33 2.99 2.24 -1.82
N GLN A 34 4.11 2.48 -2.49
CA GLN A 34 4.58 1.68 -3.61
C GLN A 34 5.64 0.71 -3.09
N PHE A 35 5.57 -0.55 -3.51
CA PHE A 35 6.50 -1.58 -3.08
C PHE A 35 6.83 -2.54 -4.22
N TYR A 36 7.95 -3.24 -4.09
CA TYR A 36 8.40 -4.25 -5.04
C TYR A 36 7.97 -5.65 -4.59
N ASP A 37 7.21 -6.34 -5.44
CA ASP A 37 6.91 -7.75 -5.29
C ASP A 37 8.03 -8.57 -5.93
N HIS A 38 8.86 -9.18 -5.07
CA HIS A 38 9.99 -10.02 -5.50
C HIS A 38 9.56 -11.36 -6.10
N PHE A 39 8.32 -11.82 -5.88
CA PHE A 39 7.85 -13.09 -6.45
C PHE A 39 7.52 -12.95 -7.93
N ASN A 40 6.80 -11.87 -8.28
CA ASN A 40 6.38 -11.60 -9.65
C ASN A 40 7.27 -10.59 -10.37
N TYR A 41 8.26 -10.01 -9.68
CA TYR A 41 9.19 -9.00 -10.20
C TYR A 41 8.49 -7.72 -10.70
N VAL A 42 7.45 -7.28 -10.00
CA VAL A 42 6.62 -6.11 -10.39
C VAL A 42 6.52 -5.08 -9.28
N ASN A 43 6.26 -3.83 -9.67
CA ASN A 43 5.93 -2.77 -8.72
C ASN A 43 4.43 -2.79 -8.43
N CYS A 44 4.09 -2.93 -7.15
CA CYS A 44 2.72 -2.89 -6.64
C CYS A 44 2.49 -1.63 -5.83
N THR A 45 1.21 -1.34 -5.56
CA THR A 45 0.80 -0.23 -4.69
C THR A 45 -0.25 -0.73 -3.73
N GLY A 46 -0.26 -0.25 -2.49
CA GLY A 46 -1.26 -0.69 -1.53
C GLY A 46 -1.29 0.12 -0.23
N PHE A 47 -2.13 -0.34 0.69
CA PHE A 47 -2.27 0.21 2.02
C PHE A 47 -1.64 -0.68 3.07
N ILE A 48 -0.93 -0.07 4.02
CA ILE A 48 -0.40 -0.79 5.19
C ILE A 48 -1.55 -1.04 6.18
N HIS A 49 -1.91 -2.30 6.39
CA HIS A 49 -2.90 -2.70 7.38
C HIS A 49 -2.28 -2.94 8.75
N LYS A 50 -1.11 -3.59 8.78
CA LYS A 50 -0.40 -3.94 10.02
C LYS A 50 1.09 -3.84 9.81
N ILE A 51 1.78 -3.44 10.87
CA ILE A 51 3.24 -3.50 10.96
C ILE A 51 3.57 -4.41 12.14
N LEU A 52 4.31 -5.48 11.89
CA LEU A 52 4.70 -6.46 12.90
C LEU A 52 6.21 -6.39 13.11
N GLN A 53 6.64 -6.43 14.36
CA GLN A 53 8.04 -6.58 14.74
C GLN A 53 8.22 -7.93 15.43
N ILE A 54 9.03 -8.80 14.82
CA ILE A 54 9.19 -10.21 15.21
C ILE A 54 10.67 -10.49 15.46
N PRO A 55 11.05 -11.08 16.62
CA PRO A 55 12.37 -11.65 16.82
C PRO A 55 12.60 -12.86 15.89
N LEU A 56 13.59 -12.78 15.00
CA LEU A 56 14.04 -13.85 14.12
C LEU A 56 15.57 -13.93 14.18
N GLN A 57 16.11 -15.10 14.54
CA GLN A 57 17.57 -15.38 14.55
C GLN A 57 18.40 -14.24 15.17
N ASP A 58 18.07 -13.88 16.41
CA ASP A 58 18.74 -12.84 17.22
C ASP A 58 18.60 -11.39 16.70
N ARG A 59 17.70 -11.14 15.75
CA ARG A 59 17.39 -9.80 15.23
C ARG A 59 15.91 -9.50 15.29
N LEU A 60 15.55 -8.24 15.50
CA LEU A 60 14.18 -7.79 15.34
C LEU A 60 13.94 -7.47 13.88
N GLN A 61 13.09 -8.26 13.23
CA GLN A 61 12.68 -8.05 11.85
C GLN A 61 11.31 -7.37 11.82
N VAL A 62 11.11 -6.51 10.83
CA VAL A 62 9.86 -5.75 10.66
C VAL A 62 9.19 -6.22 9.38
N PHE A 63 7.90 -6.48 9.46
CA PHE A 63 7.07 -6.89 8.34
C PHE A 63 5.85 -5.98 8.21
N PHE A 64 5.50 -5.65 6.98
CA PHE A 64 4.34 -4.88 6.61
C PHE A 64 3.31 -5.80 5.95
N PHE A 65 2.09 -5.79 6.46
CA PHE A 65 0.94 -6.41 5.81
C PHE A 65 0.27 -5.35 4.96
N VAL A 66 0.33 -5.55 3.65
CA VAL A 66 -0.10 -4.57 2.66
C VAL A 66 -1.28 -5.13 1.89
N GLU A 67 -2.41 -4.44 1.91
CA GLU A 67 -3.52 -4.74 1.01
C GLU A 67 -3.28 -4.00 -0.31
N GLU A 68 -3.24 -4.73 -1.42
CA GLU A 68 -3.01 -4.14 -2.74
C GLU A 68 -4.16 -3.21 -3.15
N HIS A 69 -3.86 -2.12 -3.85
CA HIS A 69 -4.89 -1.30 -4.45
C HIS A 69 -5.59 -2.06 -5.58
N SER A 70 -6.93 -2.04 -5.57
CA SER A 70 -7.74 -2.72 -6.58
C SER A 70 -7.63 -1.99 -7.93
N SER A 71 -6.98 -2.63 -8.90
CA SER A 71 -6.76 -2.07 -10.24
C SER A 71 -8.08 -1.94 -11.01
N LEU A 72 -8.18 -0.92 -11.86
CA LEU A 72 -9.30 -0.77 -12.76
C LEU A 72 -9.08 -1.60 -14.04
N SER A 73 -10.14 -1.84 -14.80
CA SER A 73 -9.96 -2.40 -16.14
C SER A 73 -9.28 -1.39 -17.07
N VAL A 74 -8.59 -1.87 -18.12
CA VAL A 74 -7.91 -1.00 -19.10
C VAL A 74 -8.87 0.05 -19.70
N LYS A 75 -10.13 -0.33 -19.96
CA LYS A 75 -11.15 0.59 -20.50
C LYS A 75 -11.54 1.67 -19.50
N GLU A 76 -11.47 1.38 -18.21
CA GLU A 76 -11.78 2.31 -17.13
C GLU A 76 -10.60 3.25 -16.89
N GLU A 77 -9.37 2.73 -16.86
CA GLU A 77 -8.16 3.56 -16.75
C GLU A 77 -8.07 4.60 -17.87
N GLN A 78 -8.52 4.26 -19.08
CA GLN A 78 -8.58 5.18 -20.22
C GLN A 78 -9.52 6.37 -20.03
N LYS A 79 -10.46 6.31 -19.08
CA LYS A 79 -11.33 7.45 -18.74
C LYS A 79 -10.62 8.48 -17.86
N ALA A 80 -9.52 8.10 -17.22
CA ALA A 80 -8.77 8.97 -16.34
C ALA A 80 -7.96 9.99 -17.16
N PRO A 81 -7.91 11.27 -16.72
CA PRO A 81 -7.14 12.29 -17.44
C PRO A 81 -5.63 12.07 -17.34
N TYR A 82 -5.16 11.26 -16.38
CA TYR A 82 -3.73 11.12 -16.05
C TYR A 82 -2.89 10.48 -17.16
N LEU A 83 -3.51 9.73 -18.08
CA LEU A 83 -2.81 9.22 -19.26
C LEU A 83 -2.29 10.36 -20.16
N LEU A 84 -2.96 11.51 -20.14
CA LEU A 84 -2.54 12.70 -20.89
C LEU A 84 -1.46 13.51 -20.16
N TYR A 85 -1.20 13.19 -18.88
CA TYR A 85 -0.28 13.93 -18.01
C TYR A 85 0.68 12.99 -17.25
N PRO A 86 1.58 12.28 -17.96
CA PRO A 86 2.47 11.29 -17.35
C PRO A 86 3.40 11.89 -16.27
N GLN A 87 3.66 13.20 -16.34
CA GLN A 87 4.49 13.92 -15.37
C GLN A 87 3.91 13.92 -13.95
N LEU A 88 2.59 13.73 -13.82
CA LEU A 88 1.93 13.65 -12.51
C LEU A 88 2.25 12.33 -11.78
N LYS A 89 2.71 11.30 -12.50
CA LYS A 89 2.98 9.95 -11.97
C LYS A 89 1.83 9.38 -11.15
N SER A 90 0.60 9.75 -11.51
CA SER A 90 -0.62 9.34 -10.80
C SER A 90 -1.42 8.32 -11.61
N LYS A 91 -2.18 7.48 -10.92
CA LYS A 91 -3.18 6.60 -11.53
C LYS A 91 -4.47 6.58 -10.72
N ILE A 92 -5.57 6.15 -11.35
CA ILE A 92 -6.84 5.92 -10.66
C ILE A 92 -6.96 4.43 -10.38
N VAL A 93 -7.32 4.11 -9.14
CA VAL A 93 -7.65 2.77 -8.68
C VAL A 93 -9.08 2.76 -8.10
N SER A 94 -9.66 1.57 -7.92
CA SER A 94 -10.90 1.44 -7.16
C SER A 94 -10.65 1.75 -5.68
N ALA A 95 -11.58 2.45 -5.03
CA ALA A 95 -11.51 2.67 -3.59
C ALA A 95 -11.99 1.46 -2.76
N ALA A 96 -12.45 0.40 -3.42
CA ALA A 96 -12.84 -0.83 -2.75
C ALA A 96 -11.61 -1.68 -2.36
N ALA A 97 -11.78 -2.49 -1.32
CA ALA A 97 -10.81 -3.50 -0.90
C ALA A 97 -10.51 -4.47 -2.06
N SER A 98 -9.23 -4.78 -2.28
CA SER A 98 -8.83 -5.84 -3.21
C SER A 98 -8.93 -7.22 -2.56
N ASN A 99 -8.80 -7.28 -1.23
CA ASN A 99 -8.61 -8.50 -0.45
C ASN A 99 -7.35 -9.32 -0.85
N ILE A 100 -6.43 -8.72 -1.60
CA ILE A 100 -5.13 -9.32 -1.94
C ILE A 100 -4.09 -8.73 -0.98
N PHE A 101 -3.43 -9.61 -0.23
CA PHE A 101 -2.48 -9.21 0.81
C PHE A 101 -1.07 -9.68 0.49
N TYR A 102 -0.12 -8.79 0.75
CA TYR A 102 1.32 -9.03 0.68
C TYR A 102 1.92 -8.89 2.07
N ILE A 103 2.93 -9.72 2.35
CA ILE A 103 3.81 -9.55 3.52
C ILE A 103 5.17 -9.12 2.97
N ILE A 104 5.59 -7.91 3.29
CA ILE A 104 6.84 -7.33 2.78
C ILE A 104 7.74 -6.83 3.90
N GLU A 105 9.01 -6.64 3.58
CA GLU A 105 10.01 -6.06 4.49
C GLU A 105 10.22 -4.57 4.16
N PRO A 106 10.79 -3.78 5.09
CA PRO A 106 11.11 -2.36 4.84
C PRO A 106 11.86 -2.13 3.51
N ALA A 107 12.81 -3.01 3.18
CA ALA A 107 13.63 -2.91 1.97
C ALA A 107 12.83 -3.06 0.66
N HIS A 108 11.61 -3.59 0.72
CA HIS A 108 10.74 -3.72 -0.45
C HIS A 108 9.92 -2.45 -0.71
N ILE A 109 9.86 -1.51 0.24
CA ILE A 109 9.14 -0.25 0.08
C ILE A 109 9.98 0.67 -0.82
N ILE A 110 9.36 1.12 -1.92
CA ILE A 110 9.98 2.04 -2.87
C ILE A 110 9.73 3.47 -2.43
N THR A 111 8.45 3.80 -2.15
CA THR A 111 8.09 5.16 -1.74
C THR A 111 6.73 5.21 -1.04
N HIS A 112 6.49 6.32 -0.35
CA HIS A 112 5.20 6.68 0.21
C HIS A 112 4.27 7.24 -0.88
N LEU A 113 2.99 6.90 -0.83
CA LEU A 113 1.97 7.40 -1.76
C LEU A 113 0.93 8.27 -1.05
N THR A 114 0.64 9.42 -1.64
CA THR A 114 -0.51 10.23 -1.26
C THR A 114 -1.75 9.70 -1.96
N THR A 115 -2.84 9.53 -1.21
CA THR A 115 -4.09 9.01 -1.75
C THR A 115 -5.22 10.03 -1.63
N LEU A 116 -6.00 10.22 -2.70
CA LEU A 116 -7.20 11.07 -2.70
C LEU A 116 -8.42 10.27 -3.13
N THR A 117 -9.33 10.01 -2.19
CA THR A 117 -10.61 9.35 -2.49
C THR A 117 -11.57 10.30 -3.18
N MET A 118 -12.08 9.88 -4.33
CA MET A 118 -13.00 10.63 -5.15
C MET A 118 -14.45 10.17 -4.93
N PRO A 119 -15.42 11.10 -4.95
CA PRO A 119 -16.83 10.75 -4.86
C PRO A 119 -17.30 9.98 -6.10
N VAL A 120 -18.41 9.26 -5.95
CA VAL A 120 -19.11 8.59 -7.07
C VAL A 120 -19.45 9.64 -8.14
N GLY A 121 -19.33 9.25 -9.42
CA GLY A 121 -19.55 10.12 -10.57
C GLY A 121 -18.30 10.83 -11.07
N SER A 122 -17.22 10.87 -10.27
CA SER A 122 -15.92 11.38 -10.73
C SER A 122 -15.47 10.59 -11.96
N PHE A 123 -15.10 11.28 -13.04
CA PHE A 123 -14.73 10.67 -14.34
C PHE A 123 -15.77 9.65 -14.87
N ASN A 124 -17.05 9.83 -14.51
CA ASN A 124 -18.16 8.94 -14.86
C ASN A 124 -18.02 7.50 -14.31
N PHE A 125 -17.38 7.35 -13.14
CA PHE A 125 -17.36 6.08 -12.40
C PHE A 125 -18.62 5.91 -11.53
N PRO A 126 -19.32 4.75 -11.59
CA PRO A 126 -20.51 4.50 -10.77
C PRO A 126 -20.19 4.10 -9.31
N TYR A 127 -18.92 4.14 -8.92
CA TYR A 127 -18.43 3.80 -7.59
C TYR A 127 -17.32 4.78 -7.17
N LYS A 128 -16.90 4.74 -5.90
CA LYS A 128 -15.80 5.57 -5.40
C LYS A 128 -14.48 5.08 -5.98
N THR A 129 -13.68 6.00 -6.48
CA THR A 129 -12.32 5.75 -6.94
C THR A 129 -11.32 6.47 -6.05
N MET A 130 -10.04 6.18 -6.26
CA MET A 130 -8.96 6.81 -5.54
C MET A 130 -7.83 7.14 -6.50
N ILE A 131 -7.29 8.33 -6.36
CA ILE A 131 -6.08 8.76 -7.06
C ILE A 131 -4.90 8.44 -6.16
N ILE A 132 -3.89 7.80 -6.73
CA ILE A 132 -2.61 7.49 -6.09
C ILE A 132 -1.45 7.92 -6.97
#